data_AF-A0A359D9V2-F1
#
_entry.id   AF-A0A359D9V2-F1
#
_cell.length_a   1.000
_cell.length_b   1.000
_cell.length_c   1.000
_cell.angle_alpha   90.00
_cell.angle_beta   90.00
_cell.angle_gamma   90.00
#
_symmetry.space_group_name_H-M   'P 1'
#
loop_
_entity.id
_entity.type
_entity.pdbx_description
1 polymer ?
#
loop_
_entity_poly.entity_id
_entity_poly.type
_entity_poly.pdbx_seq_one_letter_code
_entity_poly.pdbx_strand_id
1 'polypeptide(L)'
;MKLAVAIIHGIGTQPDSRDSEGQHAFAQALIRGLRQRLGADANHVAFQSLYWASVLDKRQLAYLDRLHDQPIRWRWLRRIVTLFLGDASGYRKVSQAYDTTYEEVHQCLRSGLNALRAKVDANTPLVVLAHSLGGHIFSNFVWDQQRINK
;
A
#
# COMPACT_ATOMS: atom_id res chain seq x y z
N MET A 1 -5.96 -9.49 -24.61
CA MET A 1 -6.67 -8.79 -23.53
C MET A 1 -5.64 -8.32 -22.53
N LYS A 2 -5.66 -7.04 -22.09
CA LYS A 2 -4.68 -6.55 -21.10
C LYS A 2 -5.16 -6.87 -19.69
N LEU A 3 -4.23 -7.02 -18.75
CA LEU A 3 -4.48 -7.24 -17.31
C LEU A 3 -3.75 -6.16 -16.52
N ALA A 4 -4.41 -5.51 -15.57
CA ALA A 4 -3.78 -4.58 -14.66
C ALA A 4 -3.45 -5.30 -13.35
N VAL A 5 -2.20 -5.20 -12.86
CA VAL A 5 -1.75 -5.82 -11.61
C VAL A 5 -1.21 -4.75 -10.68
N ALA A 6 -1.92 -4.50 -9.58
CA ALA A 6 -1.47 -3.64 -8.50
C ALA A 6 -0.79 -4.48 -7.41
N ILE A 7 0.42 -4.10 -7.00
CA ILE A 7 1.20 -4.80 -5.98
C ILE A 7 1.36 -3.88 -4.77
N ILE A 8 0.85 -4.30 -3.62
CA ILE A 8 0.82 -3.52 -2.39
C ILE A 8 1.70 -4.23 -1.36
N HIS A 9 2.75 -3.54 -0.90
CA HIS A 9 3.62 -4.08 0.13
C HIS A 9 2.90 -4.15 1.48
N GLY A 10 3.43 -5.00 2.36
CA GLY A 10 3.00 -5.08 3.75
C GLY A 10 3.79 -4.17 4.67
N ILE A 11 3.84 -4.57 5.92
CA ILE A 11 4.54 -3.91 7.01
C ILE A 11 6.07 -3.78 6.71
N GLY A 12 6.59 -2.59 6.40
CA GLY A 12 8.03 -2.27 6.39
C GLY A 12 8.35 -0.96 5.67
N THR A 13 9.39 -0.25 6.11
CA THR A 13 9.99 0.85 5.33
C THR A 13 10.71 0.24 4.14
N GLN A 14 10.41 0.71 2.94
CA GLN A 14 11.10 0.28 1.73
C GLN A 14 11.96 1.42 1.23
N PRO A 15 13.13 1.14 0.64
CA PRO A 15 13.87 2.19 -0.07
C PRO A 15 12.97 2.80 -1.14
N ASP A 16 12.85 4.13 -1.19
CA ASP A 16 12.14 4.84 -2.28
C ASP A 16 12.96 4.84 -3.59
N SER A 17 13.78 3.81 -3.79
CA SER A 17 14.42 3.52 -5.07
C SER A 17 13.39 2.87 -5.99
N ARG A 18 13.20 3.48 -7.15
CA ARG A 18 12.35 2.95 -8.23
C ARG A 18 13.23 2.53 -9.40
N ASP A 19 12.82 1.48 -10.10
CA ASP A 19 13.44 1.13 -11.38
C ASP A 19 12.99 2.09 -12.51
N SER A 20 13.51 1.86 -13.72
CA SER A 20 13.16 2.64 -14.93
C SER A 20 11.67 2.59 -15.28
N GLU A 21 10.92 1.63 -14.75
CA GLU A 21 9.49 1.48 -14.96
C GLU A 21 8.65 2.05 -13.80
N GLY A 22 9.31 2.66 -12.81
CA GLY A 22 8.67 3.24 -11.63
C GLY A 22 8.29 2.23 -10.56
N GLN A 23 8.84 1.01 -10.59
CA GLN A 23 8.55 -0.04 -9.62
C GLN A 23 9.47 0.02 -8.41
N HIS A 24 8.87 -0.05 -7.22
CA HIS A 24 9.59 -0.09 -5.96
C HIS A 24 10.35 -1.41 -5.79
N ALA A 25 11.49 -1.35 -5.10
CA ALA A 25 12.39 -2.49 -4.87
C ALA A 25 11.67 -3.76 -4.37
N PHE A 26 10.69 -3.63 -3.47
CA PHE A 26 9.94 -4.76 -2.92
C PHE A 26 9.18 -5.57 -4.00
N ALA A 27 8.77 -4.93 -5.09
CA ALA A 27 7.97 -5.55 -6.14
C ALA A 27 8.83 -6.11 -7.28
N GLN A 28 10.06 -5.63 -7.46
CA GLN A 28 10.89 -5.95 -8.63
C GLN A 28 11.21 -7.45 -8.75
N ALA A 29 11.53 -8.13 -7.64
CA ALA A 29 11.78 -9.57 -7.67
C ALA A 29 10.53 -10.37 -8.06
N LEU A 30 9.37 -9.99 -7.53
CA LEU A 30 8.08 -10.58 -7.86
C LEU A 30 7.72 -10.35 -9.33
N ILE A 31 7.83 -9.11 -9.82
CA ILE A 31 7.54 -8.76 -11.21
C ILE A 31 8.45 -9.53 -12.16
N ARG A 32 9.76 -9.61 -11.87
CA ARG A 32 10.70 -10.41 -12.68
C ARG A 32 10.31 -11.89 -12.72
N GLY A 33 9.97 -12.48 -11.57
CA GLY A 33 9.51 -13.87 -11.51
C GLY A 33 8.21 -14.11 -12.27
N LEU A 34 7.25 -13.18 -12.20
CA LEU A 34 6.00 -13.24 -12.96
C LEU A 34 6.27 -13.11 -14.47
N ARG A 35 7.12 -12.17 -14.90
CA ARG A 35 7.51 -12.03 -16.30
C ARG A 35 8.14 -13.30 -16.86
N GLN A 36 9.05 -13.91 -16.10
CA GLN A 36 9.68 -15.17 -16.50
C GLN A 36 8.67 -16.31 -16.65
N ARG A 37 7.69 -16.42 -15.75
CA ARG A 37 6.66 -17.47 -15.81
C ARG A 37 5.61 -17.24 -16.90
N LEU A 38 5.28 -15.98 -17.19
CA LEU A 38 4.28 -15.60 -18.19
C LEU A 38 4.87 -15.56 -19.62
N GLY A 39 6.19 -15.41 -19.76
CA GLY A 39 6.82 -15.31 -21.08
C GLY A 39 6.26 -14.14 -21.90
N ALA A 40 5.83 -14.41 -23.13
CA ALA A 40 5.26 -13.40 -24.03
C ALA A 40 3.98 -12.74 -23.49
N ASP A 41 3.21 -13.46 -22.66
CA ASP A 41 1.97 -12.95 -22.07
C ASP A 41 2.21 -11.80 -21.09
N ALA A 42 3.44 -11.68 -20.56
CA ALA A 42 3.81 -10.58 -19.68
C ALA A 42 3.63 -9.20 -20.35
N ASN A 43 3.71 -9.11 -21.68
CA ASN A 43 3.48 -7.88 -22.44
C ASN A 43 2.03 -7.41 -22.39
N HIS A 44 1.11 -8.31 -22.02
CA HIS A 44 -0.30 -7.98 -21.80
C HIS A 44 -0.60 -7.59 -20.35
N VAL A 45 0.40 -7.58 -19.45
CA VAL A 45 0.22 -7.26 -18.04
C VAL A 45 0.86 -5.93 -17.69
N ALA A 46 0.06 -4.97 -17.23
CA ALA A 46 0.53 -3.71 -16.69
C ALA A 46 0.74 -3.84 -15.18
N PHE A 47 2.00 -3.80 -14.73
CA PHE A 47 2.34 -3.84 -13.31
C PHE A 47 2.43 -2.43 -12.71
N GLN A 48 1.94 -2.26 -11.50
CA GLN A 48 2.14 -1.07 -10.69
C GLN A 48 2.33 -1.43 -9.22
N SER A 49 3.48 -1.07 -8.67
CA SER A 49 3.72 -1.14 -7.23
C SER A 49 3.23 0.12 -6.52
N LEU A 50 2.60 -0.09 -5.36
CA LEU A 50 1.99 0.94 -4.54
C LEU A 50 2.68 0.99 -3.18
N TYR A 51 3.33 2.12 -2.86
CA TYR A 51 4.08 2.34 -1.62
C TYR A 51 3.37 3.32 -0.68
N TRP A 52 2.57 2.78 0.24
CA TRP A 52 1.78 3.57 1.18
C TRP A 52 2.56 3.97 2.44
N ALA A 53 3.66 3.27 2.77
CA ALA A 53 4.43 3.58 3.98
C ALA A 53 5.15 4.94 3.92
N SER A 54 5.31 5.55 2.74
CA SER A 54 5.81 6.93 2.57
C SER A 54 4.98 7.97 3.35
N VAL A 55 3.69 7.71 3.54
CA VAL A 55 2.78 8.57 4.32
C VAL A 55 3.10 8.47 5.82
N LEU A 56 3.38 7.26 6.30
CA LEU A 56 3.72 7.04 7.70
C LEU A 56 5.12 7.50 8.03
N ASP A 57 6.09 7.35 7.11
CA ASP A 57 7.48 7.74 7.34
C ASP A 57 7.59 9.21 7.79
N LYS A 58 6.83 10.15 7.21
CA LYS A 58 6.91 11.58 7.58
C LYS A 58 6.51 11.86 9.04
N ARG A 59 5.50 11.16 9.57
CA ARG A 59 5.03 11.35 10.96
C ARG A 59 5.77 10.46 11.94
N GLN A 60 6.12 9.26 11.51
CA GLN A 60 6.84 8.27 12.31
C GLN A 60 8.30 8.69 12.51
N LEU A 61 8.95 9.33 11.51
CA LEU A 61 10.27 9.97 11.69
C LEU A 61 10.21 11.06 12.76
N ALA A 62 9.22 11.96 12.73
CA ALA A 62 9.08 13.03 13.71
C ALA A 62 8.81 12.52 15.14
N TYR A 63 8.13 11.38 15.29
CA TYR A 63 7.90 10.74 16.59
C TYR A 63 9.10 9.88 17.05
N LEU A 64 9.78 9.21 16.12
CA LEU A 64 10.97 8.40 16.41
C LEU A 64 12.19 9.27 16.75
N ASP A 65 12.32 10.46 16.17
CA ASP A 65 13.33 11.46 16.55
C ASP A 65 13.23 11.82 18.04
N ARG A 66 12.00 11.94 18.57
CA ARG A 66 11.76 12.22 19.99
C ARG A 66 12.03 11.03 20.91
N LEU A 67 12.21 9.85 20.34
CA LEU A 67 12.41 8.59 21.07
C LEU A 67 13.75 7.92 20.72
N HIS A 68 14.65 8.67 20.09
CA HIS A 68 15.95 8.24 19.59
C HIS A 68 16.79 7.54 20.67
N ASP A 69 16.70 8.00 21.93
CA ASP A 69 17.55 7.51 23.01
C ASP A 69 16.96 6.34 23.83
N GLN A 70 15.85 5.74 23.38
CA GLN A 70 15.21 4.64 24.11
C GLN A 70 15.35 3.27 23.40
N PRO A 71 15.85 2.22 24.08
CA PRO A 71 16.18 0.94 23.46
C PRO A 71 14.93 0.07 23.33
N ILE A 72 14.07 0.38 22.37
CA ILE A 72 12.84 -0.39 22.16
C ILE A 72 12.86 -1.07 20.79
N ARG A 73 13.00 -2.40 20.80
CA ARG A 73 12.90 -3.24 19.59
C ARG A 73 11.43 -3.48 19.21
N TRP A 74 11.17 -3.50 17.90
CA TRP A 74 9.85 -3.84 17.31
C TRP A 74 8.70 -2.89 17.71
N ARG A 75 9.00 -1.62 18.05
CA ARG A 75 8.02 -0.58 18.44
C ARG A 75 6.79 -0.54 17.55
N TRP A 76 6.99 -0.68 16.25
CA TRP A 76 5.94 -0.55 15.26
C TRP A 76 5.10 -1.81 15.09
N LEU A 77 5.70 -3.00 15.19
CA LEU A 77 4.93 -4.26 15.26
C LEU A 77 4.06 -4.27 16.51
N ARG A 78 4.58 -3.77 17.64
CA ARG A 78 3.79 -3.57 18.86
C ARG A 78 2.67 -2.57 18.65
N ARG A 79 2.91 -1.44 18.00
CA ARG A 79 1.86 -0.48 17.64
C ARG A 79 0.80 -1.10 16.73
N ILE A 80 1.16 -1.99 15.81
CA ILE A 80 0.22 -2.73 14.96
C ILE A 80 -0.55 -3.77 15.75
N VAL A 81 0.07 -4.52 16.66
CA VAL A 81 -0.65 -5.45 17.54
C VAL A 81 -1.58 -4.68 18.49
N THR A 82 -1.15 -3.53 19.02
CA THR A 82 -1.97 -2.64 19.84
C THR A 82 -3.07 -1.95 19.02
N LEU A 83 -2.83 -1.62 17.76
CA LEU A 83 -3.85 -1.12 16.84
C LEU A 83 -4.78 -2.24 16.42
N PHE A 84 -4.33 -3.46 16.15
CA PHE A 84 -5.20 -4.60 15.81
C PHE A 84 -6.08 -5.04 16.99
N LEU A 85 -5.51 -5.12 18.19
CA LEU A 85 -6.24 -5.47 19.42
C LEU A 85 -7.07 -4.28 19.94
N GLY A 86 -6.58 -3.05 19.75
CA GLY A 86 -7.28 -1.80 20.06
C GLY A 86 -8.40 -1.49 19.07
N ASP A 87 -8.25 -1.83 17.79
CA ASP A 87 -9.25 -1.69 16.73
C ASP A 87 -10.30 -2.79 16.87
N ALA A 88 -9.94 -4.04 17.17
CA ALA A 88 -10.93 -5.08 17.46
C ALA A 88 -11.86 -4.71 18.64
N SER A 89 -11.40 -3.86 19.56
CA SER A 89 -12.22 -3.30 20.66
C SER A 89 -12.74 -1.88 20.40
N GLY A 90 -12.27 -1.20 19.34
CA GLY A 90 -12.41 0.25 19.16
C GLY A 90 -12.60 0.73 17.72
N TYR A 91 -12.90 -0.14 16.75
CA TYR A 91 -13.13 0.17 15.32
C TYR A 91 -14.36 1.06 15.09
N ARG A 92 -14.30 2.29 15.61
CA ARG A 92 -15.14 3.41 15.23
C ARG A 92 -14.28 4.35 14.43
N LYS A 93 -14.84 4.86 13.33
CA LYS A 93 -14.38 6.09 12.67
C LYS A 93 -14.21 7.17 13.75
N VAL A 94 -12.98 7.44 14.17
CA VAL A 94 -12.75 8.42 15.24
C VAL A 94 -12.79 9.79 14.60
N SER A 95 -13.76 10.61 15.02
CA SER A 95 -13.99 11.98 14.58
C SER A 95 -12.97 12.96 15.18
N GLN A 96 -11.70 12.60 15.30
CA GLN A 96 -10.68 13.52 15.80
C GLN A 96 -9.96 14.17 14.63
N ALA A 97 -10.06 15.50 14.56
CA ALA A 97 -9.56 16.40 13.53
C ALA A 97 -8.02 16.39 13.31
N TYR A 98 -7.30 15.42 13.88
CA TYR A 98 -5.84 15.37 13.91
C TYR A 98 -5.23 14.11 13.27
N ASP A 99 -6.02 13.08 12.93
CA ASP A 99 -5.48 11.85 12.32
C ASP A 99 -5.93 11.68 10.87
N THR A 100 -5.30 12.42 9.96
CA THR A 100 -5.51 12.30 8.50
C THR A 100 -4.74 11.14 7.88
N THR A 101 -4.09 10.29 8.69
CA THR A 101 -3.19 9.22 8.18
C THR A 101 -3.97 8.21 7.35
N TYR A 102 -5.20 7.91 7.77
CA TYR A 102 -6.09 7.01 7.06
C TYR A 102 -6.44 7.56 5.66
N GLU A 103 -6.86 8.83 5.59
CA GLU A 103 -7.18 9.50 4.33
C GLU A 103 -5.96 9.65 3.42
N GLU A 104 -4.79 9.99 3.97
CA GLU A 104 -3.55 10.14 3.20
C GLU A 104 -3.08 8.81 2.61
N VAL A 105 -3.17 7.70 3.36
CA VAL A 105 -2.89 6.35 2.85
C VAL A 105 -3.87 5.98 1.74
N HIS A 106 -5.17 6.25 1.92
CA HIS A 106 -6.19 6.01 0.90
C HIS A 106 -5.98 6.87 -0.35
N GLN A 107 -5.53 8.12 -0.19
CA GLN A 107 -5.19 9.01 -1.31
C GLN A 107 -3.96 8.52 -2.06
N CYS A 108 -2.95 7.97 -1.36
CA CYS A 108 -1.79 7.33 -1.99
C CYS A 108 -2.22 6.14 -2.86
N LEU A 109 -3.06 5.25 -2.32
CA LEU A 109 -3.63 4.12 -3.07
C LEU A 109 -4.41 4.59 -4.29
N ARG A 110 -5.30 5.58 -4.12
CA ARG A 110 -6.08 6.15 -5.22
C ARG A 110 -5.19 6.71 -6.33
N SER A 111 -4.15 7.45 -5.97
CA SER A 111 -3.23 8.07 -6.93
C SER A 111 -2.47 7.00 -7.72
N GLY A 112 -1.98 5.96 -7.06
CA GLY A 112 -1.27 4.87 -7.74
C GLY A 112 -2.20 3.98 -8.59
N LEU A 113 -3.44 3.74 -8.16
CA LEU A 113 -4.44 3.06 -8.99
C LEU A 113 -4.84 3.89 -10.21
N ASN A 114 -4.95 5.22 -10.08
CA ASN A 114 -5.19 6.11 -11.22
C ASN A 114 -4.02 6.10 -12.21
N ALA A 115 -2.78 6.06 -11.71
CA ALA A 115 -1.59 5.91 -12.55
C ALA A 115 -1.57 4.56 -13.29
N LEU A 116 -2.01 3.48 -12.64
CA LEU A 116 -2.19 2.18 -13.30
C LEU A 116 -3.32 2.24 -14.34
N ARG A 117 -4.45 2.86 -14.00
CA ARG A 117 -5.61 3.03 -14.89
C ARG A 117 -5.27 3.82 -16.15
N ALA A 118 -4.37 4.80 -16.08
CA ALA A 118 -3.88 5.56 -17.23
C ALA A 118 -3.05 4.72 -18.22
N LYS A 119 -2.52 3.56 -17.79
CA LYS A 119 -1.72 2.65 -18.62
C LYS A 119 -2.56 1.58 -19.34
N VAL A 120 -3.85 1.47 -19.01
CA VAL A 120 -4.73 0.39 -19.48
C VAL A 120 -6.10 0.91 -19.95
N ASP A 121 -6.83 0.10 -20.69
CA ASP A 121 -8.18 0.45 -21.17
C ASP A 121 -9.22 0.40 -20.03
N ALA A 122 -10.37 1.06 -20.23
CA ALA A 122 -11.43 1.17 -19.22
C ALA A 122 -11.96 -0.15 -18.69
N ASN A 123 -12.04 -1.14 -19.55
CA ASN A 123 -12.60 -2.45 -19.23
C ASN A 123 -11.52 -3.47 -18.86
N THR A 124 -10.28 -3.01 -18.62
CA THR A 124 -9.18 -3.89 -18.23
C THR A 124 -9.41 -4.44 -16.82
N PRO A 125 -9.43 -5.76 -16.62
CA PRO A 125 -9.54 -6.33 -15.28
C PRO A 125 -8.35 -5.93 -14.40
N LEU A 126 -8.64 -5.67 -13.13
CA LEU A 126 -7.66 -5.36 -12.09
C LEU A 126 -7.47 -6.56 -11.16
N VAL A 127 -6.23 -7.01 -11.01
CA VAL A 127 -5.78 -7.97 -10.00
C VAL A 127 -4.95 -7.23 -8.97
N VAL A 128 -5.23 -7.45 -7.69
CA VAL A 128 -4.50 -6.80 -6.59
C VAL A 128 -3.78 -7.85 -5.75
N LEU A 129 -2.46 -7.72 -5.68
CA LEU A 129 -1.57 -8.55 -4.88
C LEU A 129 -1.17 -7.74 -3.65
N ALA A 130 -1.80 -8.02 -2.51
CA ALA A 130 -1.55 -7.29 -1.28
C ALA A 130 -0.95 -8.21 -0.21
N HIS A 131 0.13 -7.75 0.43
CA HIS A 131 0.82 -8.53 1.45
C HIS A 131 0.49 -8.05 2.87
N SER A 132 0.09 -8.96 3.77
CA SER A 132 -0.12 -8.70 5.20
C SER A 132 -0.95 -7.41 5.45
N LEU A 133 -0.43 -6.42 6.18
CA LEU A 133 -1.10 -5.15 6.46
C LEU A 133 -1.55 -4.39 5.19
N GLY A 134 -0.83 -4.53 4.09
CA GLY A 134 -1.24 -3.96 2.80
C GLY A 134 -2.59 -4.51 2.32
N GLY A 135 -2.92 -5.76 2.66
CA GLY A 135 -4.22 -6.37 2.38
C GLY A 135 -5.34 -5.76 3.21
N HIS A 136 -5.10 -5.52 4.50
CA HIS A 136 -6.07 -4.84 5.37
C HIS A 136 -6.36 -3.41 4.90
N ILE A 137 -5.32 -2.64 4.61
CA ILE A 137 -5.45 -1.28 4.08
C ILE A 137 -6.25 -1.30 2.77
N PHE A 138 -5.91 -2.20 1.84
CA PHE A 138 -6.63 -2.28 0.58
C PHE A 138 -8.09 -2.71 0.75
N SER A 139 -8.38 -3.64 1.65
CA SER A 139 -9.75 -4.06 1.96
C SER A 139 -10.60 -2.90 2.47
N ASN A 140 -10.07 -2.09 3.39
CA ASN A 140 -10.72 -0.89 3.90
C ASN A 140 -10.92 0.16 2.79
N PHE A 141 -9.90 0.35 1.95
CA PHE A 141 -10.00 1.23 0.79
C PHE A 141 -11.16 0.84 -0.14
N VAL A 142 -11.27 -0.45 -0.51
CA VAL A 142 -12.35 -0.94 -1.37
C VAL A 142 -13.72 -0.71 -0.73
N TRP A 143 -13.86 -1.03 0.55
CA TRP A 143 -15.11 -0.83 1.30
C TRP A 143 -15.56 0.64 1.30
N ASP A 144 -14.63 1.56 1.52
CA ASP A 144 -14.93 3.00 1.51
C ASP A 144 -15.30 3.50 0.10
N GLN A 145 -14.57 3.05 -0.93
CA GLN A 145 -14.92 3.40 -2.31
C GLN A 145 -16.31 2.91 -2.70
N GLN A 146 -16.72 1.72 -2.25
CA GLN A 146 -18.07 1.21 -2.49
C GLN A 146 -19.15 2.03 -1.79
N ARG A 147 -18.84 2.64 -0.64
CA ARG A 147 -19.79 3.49 0.11
C ARG A 147 -19.89 4.90 -0.44
N ILE A 148 -18.80 5.45 -0.98
CA ILE A 148 -18.76 6.79 -1.59
C ILE A 148 -19.45 6.78 -2.96
N ASN A 149 -19.33 5.69 -3.72
CA ASN A 149 -19.91 5.56 -5.07
C ASN A 149 -21.33 4.97 -5.10
N LYS A 150 -22.06 5.07 -3.98
CA LYS A 150 -23.51 4.79 -3.94
C LYS A 150 -24.29 6.01 -4.37
#